data_AF-A0A979FSE9-F1
#
_entry.id   AF-A0A979FSE9-F1
#
_cell.length_a   1.000
_cell.length_b   1.000
_cell.length_c   1.000
_cell.angle_alpha   90.00
_cell.angle_beta   90.00
_cell.angle_gamma   90.00
#
_symmetry.space_group_name_H-M   'P 1'
#
loop_
_entity.id
_entity.type
_entity.pdbx_description
1 polymer ?
#
loop_
_entity_poly.entity_id
_entity_poly.type
_entity_poly.pdbx_seq_one_letter_code
_entity_poly.pdbx_strand_id
1 'polypeptide(L)'
;MCYEAYMFKVEQHIVGLCLEYLRIASLLRQQLYNSYPLPVIRTHQEECQKLEEYLGLHQLYSVVNSVVISRMCGSSSSLRASHALLKEGLDAWCPALISFAVQHCEASSVLLRRQLFSPPALLKLPKIYEFLFKFNYHRPCERCDEPVPHPLLCLICGAVVCDTDRNNKGKYHYVQHSYHCGGSHGLFLAINQTITVVVRGPRVMKWDSLYLDIILQ
;
A
#
# COMPACT_ATOMS: atom_id res chain seq x y z
N MET A 1 -11.40 -19.33 -33.12
CA MET A 1 -11.13 -17.89 -33.35
C MET A 1 -11.71 -16.96 -32.27
N CYS A 2 -13.04 -16.94 -31.98
CA CYS A 2 -13.57 -16.07 -30.91
C CYS A 2 -13.06 -16.38 -29.48
N TYR A 3 -12.84 -17.66 -29.18
CA TYR A 3 -12.43 -18.10 -27.84
C TYR A 3 -10.99 -17.71 -27.48
N GLU A 4 -10.03 -17.87 -28.39
CA GLU A 4 -8.63 -17.46 -28.17
C GLU A 4 -8.51 -15.95 -28.01
N ALA A 5 -9.24 -15.17 -28.81
CA ALA A 5 -9.27 -13.72 -28.68
C ALA A 5 -9.89 -13.25 -27.35
N TYR A 6 -10.84 -14.00 -26.79
CA TYR A 6 -11.42 -13.74 -25.47
C TYR A 6 -10.42 -14.06 -24.35
N MET A 7 -9.77 -15.22 -24.41
CA MET A 7 -8.76 -15.64 -23.42
C MET A 7 -7.58 -14.67 -23.38
N PHE A 8 -7.12 -14.20 -24.54
CA PHE A 8 -6.06 -13.19 -24.64
C PHE A 8 -6.46 -11.86 -23.95
N LYS A 9 -7.72 -11.43 -24.08
CA LYS A 9 -8.20 -10.21 -23.39
C LYS A 9 -8.27 -10.39 -21.88
N VAL A 10 -8.71 -11.56 -21.41
CA VAL A 10 -8.73 -11.88 -19.98
C VAL A 10 -7.31 -11.92 -19.42
N GLU A 11 -6.38 -12.54 -20.15
CA GLU A 11 -4.97 -12.59 -19.81
C GLU A 11 -4.36 -11.19 -19.68
N GLN A 12 -4.57 -10.33 -20.68
CA GLN A 12 -4.11 -8.93 -20.63
C GLN A 12 -4.71 -8.16 -19.45
N HIS A 13 -5.97 -8.43 -19.11
CA HIS A 13 -6.62 -7.78 -17.97
C HIS A 13 -5.99 -8.23 -16.63
N ILE A 14 -5.76 -9.53 -16.45
CA ILE A 14 -5.10 -10.08 -15.25
C ILE A 14 -3.66 -9.58 -15.14
N VAL A 15 -2.90 -9.58 -16.24
CA VAL A 15 -1.55 -8.99 -16.30
C VAL A 15 -1.61 -7.55 -15.83
N GLY A 16 -2.51 -6.74 -16.40
CA GLY A 16 -2.67 -5.33 -16.03
C GLY A 16 -2.99 -5.12 -14.54
N LEU A 17 -3.80 -5.99 -13.96
CA LEU A 17 -4.08 -5.97 -12.52
C LEU A 17 -2.82 -6.29 -11.72
N CYS A 18 -2.10 -7.37 -12.05
CA CYS A 18 -1.01 -7.87 -11.21
C CYS A 18 0.34 -7.18 -11.44
N LEU A 19 0.55 -6.52 -12.58
CA LEU A 19 1.86 -6.01 -12.98
C LEU A 19 2.44 -4.98 -11.99
N GLU A 20 1.61 -4.06 -11.49
CA GLU A 20 2.05 -3.08 -10.49
C GLU A 20 2.53 -3.74 -9.20
N TYR A 21 1.93 -4.86 -8.82
CA TYR A 21 2.33 -5.62 -7.63
C TYR A 21 3.69 -6.28 -7.84
N LEU A 22 3.90 -6.88 -9.01
CA LEU A 22 5.17 -7.49 -9.37
C LEU A 22 6.28 -6.45 -9.38
N ARG A 23 6.01 -5.22 -9.86
CA ARG A 23 6.95 -4.09 -9.82
C ARG A 23 7.31 -3.72 -8.37
N ILE A 24 6.31 -3.47 -7.53
CA ILE A 24 6.52 -3.09 -6.11
C ILE A 24 7.26 -4.19 -5.35
N ALA A 25 6.83 -5.44 -5.49
CA ALA A 25 7.47 -6.58 -4.83
C ALA A 25 8.93 -6.74 -5.27
N SER A 26 9.23 -6.51 -6.55
CA SER A 26 10.60 -6.57 -7.07
C SER A 26 11.47 -5.46 -6.49
N LEU A 27 10.95 -4.23 -6.40
CA LEU A 27 11.64 -3.13 -5.73
C LEU A 27 11.88 -3.42 -4.25
N LEU A 28 10.88 -3.94 -3.54
CA LEU A 28 11.01 -4.32 -2.13
C LEU A 28 12.08 -5.40 -1.93
N ARG A 29 12.07 -6.45 -2.77
CA ARG A 29 13.10 -7.50 -2.75
C ARG A 29 14.49 -6.91 -2.97
N GLN A 30 14.65 -6.01 -3.94
CA GLN A 30 15.94 -5.35 -4.17
C GLN A 30 16.40 -4.57 -2.94
N GLN A 31 15.53 -3.75 -2.35
CA GLN A 31 15.87 -2.89 -1.20
C GLN A 31 16.15 -3.68 0.08
N LEU A 32 15.39 -4.75 0.33
CA LEU A 32 15.53 -5.54 1.55
C LEU A 32 16.74 -6.46 1.51
N TYR A 33 17.03 -7.05 0.35
CA TYR A 33 18.08 -8.05 0.23
C TYR A 33 19.37 -7.53 -0.39
N ASN A 34 19.38 -6.36 -1.05
CA ASN A 34 20.54 -5.73 -1.70
C ASN A 34 21.41 -6.67 -2.58
N SER A 35 20.88 -7.83 -2.95
CA SER A 35 21.69 -8.96 -3.45
C SER A 35 21.57 -9.17 -4.95
N TYR A 36 20.55 -8.60 -5.61
CA TYR A 36 20.30 -8.83 -7.04
C TYR A 36 19.82 -7.56 -7.74
N PRO A 37 20.47 -7.16 -8.86
CA PRO A 37 19.99 -6.04 -9.67
C PRO A 37 18.60 -6.35 -10.23
N LEU A 38 17.80 -5.31 -10.46
CA LEU A 38 16.51 -5.45 -11.13
C LEU A 38 16.71 -6.09 -12.53
N PRO A 39 15.74 -6.91 -12.98
CA PRO A 39 15.80 -7.50 -14.30
C PRO A 39 15.75 -6.42 -15.39
N VAL A 40 16.52 -6.60 -16.47
CA VAL A 40 16.44 -5.73 -17.63
C VAL A 40 15.20 -6.10 -18.45
N ILE A 41 14.27 -5.17 -18.56
CA ILE A 41 13.03 -5.29 -19.32
C ILE A 41 13.18 -4.46 -20.59
N ARG A 42 13.12 -5.10 -21.77
CA ARG A 42 13.26 -4.43 -23.08
C ARG A 42 11.91 -4.13 -23.71
N THR A 43 10.89 -4.91 -23.38
CA THR A 43 9.52 -4.78 -23.92
C THR A 43 8.47 -4.88 -22.82
N HIS A 44 7.31 -4.25 -23.02
CA HIS A 44 6.19 -4.36 -22.07
C HIS A 44 5.61 -5.78 -21.99
N GLN A 45 5.76 -6.58 -23.05
CA GLN A 45 5.20 -7.94 -23.10
C GLN A 45 5.97 -8.92 -22.20
N GLU A 46 7.29 -8.77 -22.07
CA GLU A 46 8.11 -9.66 -21.24
C GLU A 46 8.17 -9.23 -19.77
N GLU A 47 7.66 -8.04 -19.44
CA GLU A 47 7.79 -7.43 -18.12
C GLU A 47 7.23 -8.31 -17.01
N CYS A 48 6.01 -8.81 -17.18
CA CYS A 48 5.35 -9.67 -16.19
C CYS A 48 6.20 -10.92 -15.92
N GLN A 49 6.61 -11.61 -16.98
CA GLN A 49 7.42 -12.83 -16.88
C GLN A 49 8.77 -12.57 -16.19
N LYS A 50 9.46 -11.49 -16.55
CA LYS A 50 10.76 -11.16 -15.96
C LYS A 50 10.66 -10.84 -14.48
N LEU A 51 9.59 -10.18 -14.05
CA LEU A 51 9.35 -9.89 -12.64
C LEU A 51 8.93 -11.16 -11.86
N GLU A 52 8.14 -12.04 -12.46
CA GLU A 52 7.84 -13.36 -11.88
C GLU A 52 9.10 -14.21 -11.68
N GLU A 53 9.97 -14.26 -12.67
CA GLU A 53 11.28 -14.93 -12.60
C GLU A 53 12.13 -14.32 -11.49
N TYR A 54 12.24 -12.99 -11.43
CA TYR A 54 13.00 -12.28 -10.41
C TYR A 54 12.46 -12.55 -8.99
N LEU A 55 11.15 -12.65 -8.84
CA LEU A 55 10.49 -12.93 -7.56
C LEU A 55 10.48 -14.41 -7.19
N GLY A 56 10.82 -15.31 -8.12
CA GLY A 56 10.78 -16.77 -7.92
C GLY A 56 9.36 -17.36 -8.01
N LEU A 57 8.42 -16.64 -8.62
CA LEU A 57 7.01 -17.06 -8.75
C LEU A 57 6.81 -18.09 -9.86
N HIS A 58 7.65 -18.05 -10.90
CA HIS A 58 7.50 -18.88 -12.11
C HIS A 58 7.45 -20.40 -11.83
N GLN A 59 8.10 -20.86 -10.77
CA GLN A 59 8.19 -22.29 -10.43
C GLN A 59 7.01 -22.81 -9.60
N LEU A 60 6.24 -21.93 -8.95
CA LEU A 60 5.21 -22.30 -7.98
C LEU A 60 3.83 -21.77 -8.37
N TYR A 61 3.75 -20.52 -8.82
CA TYR A 61 2.51 -19.81 -9.15
C TYR A 61 2.79 -18.74 -10.21
N SER A 62 2.81 -19.08 -11.49
CA SER A 62 2.81 -18.02 -12.53
C SER A 62 1.43 -17.36 -12.53
N VAL A 63 1.42 -16.03 -12.40
CA VAL A 63 0.23 -15.17 -12.38
C VAL A 63 -0.48 -15.25 -13.73
N VAL A 64 0.28 -15.54 -14.79
CA VAL A 64 -0.17 -15.58 -16.18
C VAL A 64 0.20 -16.91 -16.81
N ASN A 65 -0.33 -17.99 -16.25
CA ASN A 65 -0.26 -19.29 -16.92
C ASN A 65 -1.56 -19.52 -17.69
N SER A 66 -1.49 -19.68 -19.01
CA SER A 66 -2.65 -19.97 -19.87
C SER A 66 -3.46 -21.18 -19.37
N VAL A 67 -2.80 -22.16 -18.73
CA VAL A 67 -3.44 -23.31 -18.06
C VAL A 67 -4.18 -22.89 -16.79
N VAL A 68 -3.63 -21.98 -15.99
CA VAL A 68 -4.27 -21.44 -14.78
C VAL A 68 -5.46 -20.56 -15.14
N ILE A 69 -5.31 -19.66 -16.12
CA ILE A 69 -6.38 -18.79 -16.61
C ILE A 69 -7.49 -19.64 -17.23
N SER A 70 -7.16 -20.63 -18.05
CA SER A 70 -8.14 -21.59 -18.61
C SER A 70 -8.88 -22.38 -17.51
N ARG A 71 -8.16 -22.83 -16.46
CA ARG A 71 -8.78 -23.48 -15.30
C ARG A 71 -9.67 -22.53 -14.50
N MET A 72 -9.27 -21.27 -14.29
CA MET A 72 -10.05 -20.25 -13.59
C MET A 72 -11.29 -19.83 -14.36
N CYS A 73 -11.21 -19.73 -15.69
CA CYS A 73 -12.32 -19.39 -16.57
C CYS A 73 -13.26 -20.56 -16.89
N GLY A 74 -13.05 -21.73 -16.25
CA GLY A 74 -13.99 -22.86 -16.31
C GLY A 74 -14.04 -23.60 -17.65
N SER A 75 -12.99 -23.51 -18.46
CA SER A 75 -12.95 -24.10 -19.81
C SER A 75 -12.25 -25.46 -19.91
N SER A 76 -11.73 -25.98 -18.80
CA SER A 76 -11.53 -27.43 -18.66
C SER A 76 -12.88 -28.09 -18.37
N SER A 77 -13.12 -29.32 -18.88
CA SER A 77 -14.34 -30.11 -18.67
C SER A 77 -14.73 -30.38 -17.20
N SER A 78 -13.94 -29.90 -16.25
CA SER A 78 -14.28 -29.74 -14.83
C SER A 78 -14.69 -28.30 -14.55
N LEU A 79 -15.99 -28.09 -14.33
CA LEU A 79 -16.70 -26.84 -13.97
C LEU A 79 -16.29 -26.20 -12.62
N ARG A 80 -15.03 -26.33 -12.20
CA ARG A 80 -14.53 -25.71 -10.96
C ARG A 80 -13.16 -25.11 -11.24
N ALA A 81 -13.05 -23.78 -11.14
CA ALA A 81 -11.77 -23.12 -10.89
C ALA A 81 -11.03 -23.98 -9.86
N SER A 82 -9.81 -24.43 -10.17
CA SER A 82 -9.11 -25.48 -9.43
C SER A 82 -9.18 -25.20 -7.93
N HIS A 83 -10.13 -25.87 -7.27
CA HIS A 83 -10.53 -25.59 -5.90
C HIS A 83 -9.33 -25.74 -4.96
N ALA A 84 -8.33 -26.53 -5.38
CA ALA A 84 -7.02 -26.68 -4.75
C ALA A 84 -6.19 -25.40 -4.75
N LEU A 85 -6.00 -24.69 -5.88
CA LEU A 85 -5.21 -23.46 -5.93
C LEU A 85 -5.87 -22.31 -5.15
N LEU A 86 -7.19 -22.18 -5.28
CA LEU A 86 -7.96 -21.22 -4.48
C LEU A 86 -7.88 -21.60 -2.99
N LYS A 87 -7.99 -22.88 -2.65
CA LYS A 87 -7.89 -23.34 -1.27
C LYS A 87 -6.50 -23.12 -0.68
N GLU A 88 -5.41 -23.44 -1.39
CA GLU A 88 -4.05 -23.21 -0.90
C GLU A 88 -3.76 -21.71 -0.72
N GLY A 89 -4.21 -20.88 -1.67
CA GLY A 89 -4.12 -19.42 -1.55
C GLY A 89 -4.95 -18.89 -0.38
N LEU A 90 -6.19 -19.35 -0.22
CA LEU A 90 -7.04 -18.96 0.90
C LEU A 90 -6.48 -19.47 2.23
N ASP A 91 -6.02 -20.70 2.32
CA ASP A 91 -5.45 -21.28 3.54
C ASP A 91 -4.16 -20.52 3.96
N ALA A 92 -3.37 -20.05 3.01
CA ALA A 92 -2.17 -19.25 3.28
C ALA A 92 -2.47 -17.81 3.70
N TRP A 93 -3.46 -17.14 3.09
CA TRP A 93 -3.71 -15.71 3.29
C TRP A 93 -4.85 -15.41 4.27
N CYS A 94 -5.88 -16.27 4.34
CA CYS A 94 -7.05 -16.07 5.19
C CYS A 94 -6.71 -15.92 6.67
N PRO A 95 -5.80 -16.71 7.29
CA PRO A 95 -5.52 -16.54 8.72
C PRO A 95 -5.00 -15.14 9.04
N ALA A 96 -4.06 -14.62 8.24
CA ALA A 96 -3.51 -13.28 8.41
C ALA A 96 -4.57 -12.19 8.11
N LEU A 97 -5.35 -12.37 7.04
CA LEU A 97 -6.41 -11.46 6.64
C LEU A 97 -7.53 -11.39 7.70
N ILE A 98 -7.93 -12.52 8.28
CA ILE A 98 -8.93 -12.61 9.36
C ILE A 98 -8.37 -11.95 10.61
N SER A 99 -7.12 -12.24 10.99
CA SER A 99 -6.48 -11.58 12.14
C SER A 99 -6.47 -10.05 11.98
N PHE A 100 -6.13 -9.56 10.79
CA PHE A 100 -6.18 -8.13 10.48
C PHE A 100 -7.62 -7.58 10.53
N ALA A 101 -8.58 -8.29 9.94
CA ALA A 101 -9.97 -7.85 9.89
C ALA A 101 -10.62 -7.76 11.28
N VAL A 102 -10.29 -8.68 12.18
CA VAL A 102 -10.73 -8.65 13.58
C VAL A 102 -10.14 -7.45 14.34
N GLN A 103 -8.88 -7.10 14.06
CA GLN A 103 -8.21 -5.96 14.72
C GLN A 103 -8.63 -4.61 14.13
N HIS A 104 -8.99 -4.56 12.84
CA HIS A 104 -9.29 -3.33 12.11
C HIS A 104 -10.55 -3.50 11.24
N CYS A 105 -11.72 -3.59 11.87
CA CYS A 105 -13.01 -3.89 11.19
C CYS A 105 -13.38 -2.89 10.09
N GLU A 106 -13.20 -1.59 10.32
CA GLU A 106 -13.51 -0.55 9.32
C GLU A 106 -12.56 -0.62 8.11
N ALA A 107 -11.25 -0.68 8.37
CA ALA A 107 -10.24 -0.74 7.31
C ALA A 107 -10.35 -2.02 6.47
N SER A 108 -10.61 -3.16 7.12
CA SER A 108 -10.83 -4.43 6.42
C SER A 108 -12.11 -4.44 5.59
N SER A 109 -13.19 -3.81 6.05
CA SER A 109 -14.43 -3.71 5.27
C SER A 109 -14.21 -2.95 3.95
N VAL A 110 -13.37 -1.90 3.97
CA VAL A 110 -13.00 -1.13 2.77
C VAL A 110 -12.11 -1.96 1.85
N LEU A 111 -11.08 -2.63 2.38
CA LEU A 111 -10.17 -3.47 1.62
C LEU A 111 -10.88 -4.66 0.95
N LEU A 112 -11.82 -5.30 1.65
CA LEU A 112 -12.54 -6.46 1.13
C LEU A 112 -13.64 -6.10 0.13
N ARG A 113 -14.25 -4.90 0.26
CA ARG A 113 -15.27 -4.42 -0.68
C ARG A 113 -14.66 -3.78 -1.93
N ARG A 114 -13.49 -3.16 -1.82
CA ARG A 114 -12.77 -2.59 -2.97
C ARG A 114 -11.63 -3.54 -3.34
N GLN A 115 -11.85 -4.42 -4.31
CA GLN A 115 -10.77 -5.11 -5.04
C GLN A 115 -9.99 -4.14 -5.93
N LEU A 116 -9.57 -3.01 -5.36
CA LEU A 116 -8.74 -2.00 -6.00
C LEU A 116 -7.51 -1.89 -5.14
N PHE A 117 -6.62 -2.87 -5.25
CA PHE A 117 -5.29 -2.67 -4.71
C PHE A 117 -4.67 -1.51 -5.48
N SER A 118 -4.50 -0.42 -4.78
CA SER A 118 -3.78 0.73 -5.27
C SER A 118 -2.33 0.58 -4.82
N PRO A 119 -1.34 1.02 -5.61
CA PRO A 119 0.03 1.07 -5.14
C PRO A 119 0.05 1.85 -3.81
N PRO A 120 0.91 1.45 -2.85
CA PRO A 120 1.02 2.17 -1.60
C PRO A 120 1.35 3.62 -1.92
N ALA A 121 0.43 4.50 -1.57
CA ALA A 121 0.51 5.92 -1.85
C ALA A 121 0.32 6.67 -0.55
N LEU A 122 1.07 7.74 -0.41
CA LEU A 122 0.82 8.70 0.65
C LEU A 122 -0.51 9.41 0.41
N LEU A 123 -1.09 9.92 1.48
CA LEU A 123 -2.29 10.74 1.48
C LEU A 123 -2.13 11.87 0.47
N LYS A 124 -3.02 11.92 -0.51
CA LYS A 124 -3.05 13.00 -1.50
C LYS A 124 -3.49 14.29 -0.80
N LEU A 125 -2.56 15.21 -0.67
CA LEU A 125 -2.80 16.50 -0.04
C LEU A 125 -3.54 17.45 -1.00
N PRO A 126 -4.46 18.30 -0.49
CA PRO A 126 -5.04 19.37 -1.29
C PRO A 126 -3.95 20.30 -1.83
N LYS A 127 -4.09 20.81 -3.06
CA LYS A 127 -3.11 21.74 -3.63
C LYS A 127 -3.02 23.07 -2.87
N ILE A 128 -4.14 23.53 -2.31
CA ILE A 128 -4.24 24.77 -1.56
C ILE A 128 -4.15 24.45 -0.06
N TYR A 129 -3.15 25.01 0.61
CA TYR A 129 -2.90 24.79 2.04
C TYR A 129 -4.11 25.12 2.91
N GLU A 130 -4.84 26.20 2.58
CA GLU A 130 -6.00 26.64 3.35
C GLU A 130 -7.07 25.54 3.50
N PHE A 131 -7.27 24.69 2.49
CA PHE A 131 -8.19 23.56 2.58
C PHE A 131 -7.69 22.50 3.55
N LEU A 132 -6.39 22.21 3.55
CA LEU A 132 -5.80 21.28 4.51
C LEU A 132 -5.93 21.80 5.93
N PHE A 133 -5.62 23.09 6.15
CA PHE A 133 -5.71 23.74 7.45
C PHE A 133 -7.15 23.73 7.96
N LYS A 134 -8.11 24.21 7.16
CA LYS A 134 -9.54 24.23 7.52
C LYS A 134 -10.10 22.83 7.78
N PHE A 135 -9.75 21.84 6.97
CA PHE A 135 -10.26 20.47 7.14
C PHE A 135 -9.77 19.83 8.44
N ASN A 136 -8.54 20.12 8.86
CA ASN A 136 -7.97 19.59 10.09
C ASN A 136 -8.09 20.53 11.28
N TYR A 137 -8.74 21.68 11.10
CA TYR A 137 -8.97 22.65 12.16
C TYR A 137 -9.85 22.00 13.25
N HIS A 138 -9.37 22.02 14.50
CA HIS A 138 -10.00 21.36 15.65
C HIS A 138 -10.18 19.83 15.55
N ARG A 139 -9.53 19.12 14.60
CA ARG A 139 -9.54 17.66 14.65
C ARG A 139 -8.81 17.17 15.91
N PRO A 140 -9.44 16.34 16.76
CA PRO A 140 -8.79 15.84 17.96
C PRO A 140 -7.66 14.88 17.60
N CYS A 141 -6.72 14.72 18.52
CA CYS A 141 -5.73 13.64 18.42
C CYS A 141 -6.43 12.28 18.50
N GLU A 142 -6.04 11.33 17.63
CA GLU A 142 -6.54 9.94 17.63
C GLU A 142 -6.48 9.23 19.00
N ARG A 143 -5.57 9.64 19.89
CA ARG A 143 -5.40 9.05 21.22
C ARG A 143 -5.84 9.95 22.37
N CYS A 144 -5.65 11.26 22.26
CA CYS A 144 -5.84 12.17 23.39
C CYS A 144 -7.26 12.77 23.44
N ASP A 145 -8.04 12.66 22.36
CA ASP A 145 -9.37 13.27 22.19
C ASP A 145 -9.44 14.79 22.46
N GLU A 146 -8.30 15.44 22.62
CA GLU A 146 -8.17 16.89 22.82
C GLU A 146 -7.70 17.58 21.53
N PRO A 147 -8.09 18.86 21.32
CA PRO A 147 -7.54 19.70 20.26
C PRO A 147 -6.03 19.84 20.43
N VAL A 148 -5.28 19.54 19.36
CA VAL A 148 -3.83 19.55 19.39
C VAL A 148 -3.27 20.93 19.02
N PRO A 149 -2.41 21.55 19.84
CA PRO A 149 -1.78 22.84 19.50
C PRO A 149 -0.85 22.74 18.28
N HIS A 150 -0.16 21.61 18.14
CA HIS A 150 0.75 21.30 17.03
C HIS A 150 0.31 19.98 16.37
N PRO A 151 -0.74 19.99 15.53
CA PRO A 151 -1.27 18.79 14.91
C PRO A 151 -0.33 18.28 13.81
N LEU A 152 0.07 17.01 13.91
CA LEU A 152 0.75 16.28 12.86
C LEU A 152 -0.22 15.36 12.14
N LEU A 153 -0.33 15.50 10.83
CA LEU A 153 -1.12 14.61 9.98
C LEU A 153 -0.25 13.44 9.52
N CYS A 154 -0.63 12.20 9.82
CA CYS A 154 0.03 11.02 9.26
C CYS A 154 -0.31 10.90 7.77
N LEU A 155 0.70 10.95 6.91
CA LEU A 155 0.53 10.82 5.46
C LEU A 155 0.32 9.36 5.02
N ILE A 156 0.39 8.39 5.93
CA ILE A 156 0.12 6.98 5.63
C ILE A 156 -1.37 6.67 5.82
N CYS A 157 -1.94 7.01 6.99
CA CYS A 157 -3.32 6.65 7.35
C CYS A 157 -4.29 7.85 7.43
N GLY A 158 -3.81 9.09 7.41
CA GLY A 158 -4.63 10.30 7.54
C GLY A 158 -5.07 10.66 8.96
N ALA A 159 -4.54 9.97 9.99
CA ALA A 159 -4.80 10.31 11.39
C ALA A 159 -4.10 11.61 11.81
N VAL A 160 -4.71 12.34 12.74
CA VAL A 160 -4.10 13.52 13.39
C VAL A 160 -3.54 13.10 14.74
N VAL A 161 -2.25 13.35 14.95
CA VAL A 161 -1.52 12.99 16.16
C VAL A 161 -0.83 14.20 16.76
N CYS A 162 -0.69 14.21 18.09
CA CYS A 162 0.03 15.25 18.81
C CYS A 162 1.55 15.08 18.72
N ASP A 163 2.28 16.17 18.95
CA ASP A 163 3.74 16.14 19.04
C ASP A 163 4.18 15.32 20.25
N THR A 164 3.61 15.59 21.42
CA THR A 164 3.92 14.92 22.69
C THR A 164 2.74 14.16 23.28
N ASP A 165 2.96 12.91 23.67
CA ASP A 165 2.00 12.10 24.42
C ASP A 165 2.06 12.47 25.91
N ARG A 166 1.06 13.23 26.38
CA ARG A 166 0.94 13.59 27.80
C ARG A 166 0.68 12.37 28.69
N ASN A 167 0.02 11.34 28.15
CA ASN A 167 -0.34 10.13 28.89
C ASN A 167 0.83 9.14 28.98
N ASN A 168 1.84 9.26 28.13
CA ASN A 168 2.97 8.33 28.05
C ASN A 168 4.33 8.99 28.35
N LYS A 169 4.39 9.72 29.47
CA LYS A 169 5.62 10.34 30.01
C LYS A 169 6.32 11.33 29.06
N GLY A 170 5.56 12.03 28.21
CA GLY A 170 6.11 13.08 27.33
C GLY A 170 6.91 12.57 26.14
N LYS A 171 6.79 11.28 25.77
CA LYS A 171 7.35 10.75 24.53
C LYS A 171 6.62 11.33 23.31
N TYR A 172 7.30 11.38 22.17
CA TYR A 172 6.69 11.87 20.94
C TYR A 172 5.58 10.91 20.45
N HIS A 173 4.32 11.37 20.42
CA HIS A 173 3.19 10.52 20.07
C HIS A 173 3.25 10.08 18.60
N TYR A 174 3.58 10.99 17.66
CA TYR A 174 3.75 10.64 16.25
C TYR A 174 4.85 9.57 16.03
N VAL A 175 5.91 9.57 16.84
CA VAL A 175 6.92 8.50 16.81
C VAL A 175 6.30 7.18 17.26
N GLN A 176 5.51 7.17 18.34
CA GLN A 176 4.79 5.96 18.76
C GLN A 176 3.79 5.47 17.70
N HIS A 177 3.06 6.39 17.06
CA HIS A 177 2.14 6.08 15.98
C HIS A 177 2.86 5.42 14.79
N SER A 178 4.08 5.86 14.45
CA SER A 178 4.87 5.26 13.37
C SER A 178 5.18 3.77 13.57
N TYR A 179 5.32 3.31 14.82
CA TYR A 179 5.51 1.88 15.10
C TYR A 179 4.26 1.06 14.77
N HIS A 180 3.07 1.62 14.98
CA HIS A 180 1.81 0.91 14.78
C HIS A 180 1.29 1.04 13.35
N CYS A 181 1.35 2.25 12.77
CA CYS A 181 0.80 2.53 11.45
C CYS A 181 1.74 2.16 10.28
N GLY A 182 3.04 2.44 10.41
CA GLY A 182 4.00 2.27 9.32
C GLY A 182 5.15 1.33 9.63
N GLY A 183 5.00 0.46 10.64
CA GLY A 183 6.00 -0.55 10.99
C GLY A 183 7.37 0.06 11.31
N SER A 184 7.39 1.07 12.17
CA SER A 184 8.55 1.91 12.56
C SER A 184 8.99 2.97 11.55
N HIS A 185 8.29 3.11 10.43
CA HIS A 185 8.47 4.21 9.50
C HIS A 185 7.25 5.12 9.57
N GLY A 186 7.47 6.43 9.46
CA GLY A 186 6.38 7.39 9.50
C GLY A 186 6.70 8.60 8.66
N LEU A 187 5.69 9.09 7.96
CA LEU A 187 5.74 10.37 7.30
C LEU A 187 4.58 11.22 7.81
N PHE A 188 4.91 12.37 8.35
CA PHE A 188 3.93 13.27 8.96
C PHE A 188 4.07 14.67 8.36
N LEU A 189 2.97 15.41 8.36
CA LEU A 189 2.96 16.82 8.03
C LEU A 189 2.53 17.61 9.26
N ALA A 190 3.42 18.46 9.78
CA ALA A 190 3.06 19.41 10.83
C ALA A 190 2.21 20.52 10.21
N ILE A 191 0.88 20.43 10.35
CA ILE A 191 -0.07 21.22 9.54
C ILE A 191 0.22 22.72 9.68
N ASN A 192 0.34 23.22 10.91
CA ASN A 192 0.53 24.65 11.18
C ASN A 192 1.87 25.22 10.66
N GLN A 193 2.90 24.36 10.53
CA GLN A 193 4.25 24.76 10.14
C GLN A 193 4.55 24.37 8.69
N THR A 194 3.66 23.62 8.04
CA THR A 194 3.82 22.96 6.73
C THR A 194 5.07 22.09 6.57
N ILE A 195 5.83 21.85 7.64
CA ILE A 195 7.05 21.02 7.69
C ILE A 195 6.71 19.54 7.63
N THR A 196 7.44 18.79 6.80
CA THR A 196 7.35 17.33 6.77
C THR A 196 8.24 16.73 7.84
N VAL A 197 7.77 15.70 8.54
CA VAL A 197 8.54 14.97 9.54
C VAL A 197 8.65 13.51 9.11
N VAL A 198 9.89 13.06 8.93
CA VAL A 198 10.24 11.68 8.58
C VAL A 198 10.71 10.97 9.83
N VAL A 199 10.11 9.82 10.14
CA VAL A 199 10.45 8.97 11.27
C VAL A 199 10.97 7.62 10.77
N ARG A 200 12.10 7.17 11.30
CA ARG A 200 12.65 5.83 11.10
C ARG A 200 13.15 5.24 12.41
N GLY A 201 12.34 4.38 13.01
CA GLY A 201 12.54 3.86 14.35
C GLY A 201 12.59 5.03 15.35
N PRO A 202 13.67 5.17 16.14
CA PRO A 202 13.80 6.28 17.09
C PRO A 202 14.28 7.59 16.44
N ARG A 203 14.68 7.56 15.16
CA ARG A 203 15.25 8.72 14.48
C ARG A 203 14.16 9.58 13.86
N VAL A 204 14.24 10.89 14.10
CA VAL A 204 13.32 11.89 13.55
C VAL A 204 14.11 12.90 12.75
N MET A 205 13.63 13.22 11.56
CA MET A 205 14.15 14.26 10.70
C MET A 205 13.01 15.18 10.29
N LYS A 206 13.24 16.50 10.40
CA LYS A 206 12.37 17.50 9.80
C LYS A 206 12.89 17.81 8.39
N TRP A 207 12.00 17.76 7.42
CA TRP A 207 12.23 18.08 6.02
C TRP A 207 11.41 19.33 5.67
N ASP A 208 11.79 19.97 4.58
CA ASP A 208 11.17 21.18 4.08
C ASP A 208 9.65 21.08 3.83
N SER A 209 9.03 22.23 3.61
CA SER A 209 7.60 22.34 3.40
C SER A 209 7.12 21.65 2.12
N LEU A 210 6.02 20.89 2.20
CA LEU A 210 5.31 20.38 0.99
C LEU A 210 4.49 21.47 0.31
N TYR A 211 4.16 22.53 1.05
CA TYR A 211 3.48 23.72 0.59
C TYR A 211 4.51 24.83 0.51
N LEU A 212 5.29 24.83 -0.56
CA LEU A 212 5.98 26.03 -1.01
C LEU A 212 4.93 26.78 -1.81
N ASP A 213 4.43 27.90 -1.27
CA ASP A 213 3.50 28.74 -2.00
C ASP A 213 4.11 29.00 -3.38
N ILE A 214 3.37 28.62 -4.42
CA ILE A 214 3.60 29.11 -5.77
C ILE A 214 3.52 30.61 -5.62
N ILE A 215 4.66 31.29 -5.54
CA ILE A 215 4.71 32.73 -5.74
C ILE A 215 4.16 32.91 -7.15
N LEU A 216 2.94 33.41 -7.22
CA LEU A 216 2.25 33.76 -8.46
C LEU A 216 3.25 34.48 -9.38
N GLN A 217 3.61 33.84 -10.49
CA GLN A 217 4.12 34.50 -11.69
C GLN A 217 2.97 34.62 -12.68
#